data_AF-A0A839HLU6-F1
#
_entry.id   AF-A0A839HLU6-F1
#
_cell.length_a   1.000
_cell.length_b   1.000
_cell.length_c   1.000
_cell.angle_alpha   90.00
_cell.angle_beta   90.00
_cell.angle_gamma   90.00
#
_symmetry.space_group_name_H-M   'P 1'
#
loop_
_entity.id
_entity.type
_entity.pdbx_description
1 polymer ?
#
loop_
_entity_poly.entity_id
_entity_poly.type
_entity_poly.pdbx_seq_one_letter_code
_entity_poly.pdbx_strand_id
1 'polypeptide(L)'
;GNGDGITDTLQPNVTSLPFLNTSTPSTDSTAPEVYVTLAAGGANDGGVHLTNVTQEDAPEDLADDPLAPDLPLGFIRFTAELPPEVDNQDFELFVPAEIEINGYWKQTSGGGWANLASAEYGGSIVIDEHGTQLNFTIQDGGPFDNDGAVNGSIDDPGGPGYVGDSATVFLAHNSGLSIFERLKAYGQ
;
A
#
# COMPACT_ATOMS: atom_id res chain seq x y z
N GLY A 1 -7.85 -4.14 -12.68
CA GLY A 1 -7.70 -3.08 -13.68
C GLY A 1 -7.08 -1.93 -12.96
N ASN A 2 -5.93 -1.42 -13.40
CA ASN A 2 -5.29 -0.23 -12.79
C ASN A 2 -6.02 1.08 -13.12
N GLY A 3 -7.16 1.03 -13.81
CA GLY A 3 -8.00 2.19 -14.08
C GLY A 3 -7.54 3.05 -15.27
N ASP A 4 -6.49 2.66 -15.99
CA ASP A 4 -5.94 3.43 -17.11
C ASP A 4 -6.67 3.19 -18.46
N GLY A 5 -7.63 2.26 -18.48
CA GLY A 5 -8.43 1.91 -19.66
C GLY A 5 -7.75 0.91 -20.61
N ILE A 6 -6.57 0.41 -20.27
CA ILE A 6 -5.88 -0.72 -20.91
C ILE A 6 -6.20 -1.98 -20.11
N THR A 7 -6.29 -3.12 -20.78
CA THR A 7 -6.49 -4.40 -20.10
C THR A 7 -5.17 -4.87 -19.52
N ASP A 8 -5.11 -5.04 -18.19
CA ASP A 8 -3.94 -5.49 -17.44
C ASP A 8 -3.23 -6.72 -18.03
N THR A 9 -3.97 -7.66 -18.64
CA THR A 9 -3.36 -8.85 -19.29
C THR A 9 -2.45 -8.51 -20.48
N LEU A 10 -2.48 -7.28 -20.96
CA LEU A 10 -1.62 -6.75 -22.03
C LEU A 10 -0.44 -5.95 -21.47
N GLN A 11 -0.36 -5.79 -20.15
CA GLN A 11 0.67 -5.00 -19.46
C GLN A 11 1.48 -5.95 -18.57
N PRO A 12 2.67 -6.40 -18.99
CA PRO A 12 3.47 -7.37 -18.24
C PRO A 12 3.88 -6.87 -16.86
N ASN A 13 3.81 -5.55 -16.66
CA ASN A 13 4.13 -4.83 -15.45
C ASN A 13 2.88 -4.48 -14.61
N VAL A 14 1.70 -4.98 -14.96
CA VAL A 14 0.45 -4.78 -14.20
C VAL A 14 -0.08 -6.12 -13.73
N THR A 15 -0.35 -6.22 -12.43
CA THR A 15 -0.89 -7.42 -11.79
C THR A 15 -2.14 -7.05 -10.99
N SER A 16 -3.28 -7.60 -11.41
CA SER A 16 -4.54 -7.55 -10.67
C SER A 16 -4.79 -8.88 -9.98
N LEU A 17 -4.93 -8.87 -8.65
CA LEU A 17 -5.12 -10.09 -7.87
C LEU A 17 -6.27 -9.93 -6.87
N PRO A 18 -7.01 -11.02 -6.58
CA PRO A 18 -7.94 -11.03 -5.48
C PRO A 18 -7.16 -11.02 -4.16
N PHE A 19 -7.56 -10.10 -3.27
CA PHE A 19 -7.09 -9.95 -1.91
C PHE A 19 -8.26 -10.19 -0.97
N LEU A 20 -8.03 -10.85 0.15
CA LEU A 20 -9.03 -10.98 1.21
C LEU A 20 -9.14 -9.64 1.95
N ASN A 21 -10.36 -9.14 2.15
CA ASN A 21 -10.65 -7.93 2.91
C ASN A 21 -10.49 -8.19 4.41
N THR A 22 -9.25 -8.38 4.83
CA THR A 22 -8.83 -8.70 6.18
C THR A 22 -7.33 -8.40 6.33
N SER A 23 -6.92 -8.01 7.54
CA SER A 23 -5.52 -7.77 7.87
C SER A 23 -4.75 -9.07 8.15
N THR A 24 -5.46 -10.20 8.29
CA THR A 24 -4.88 -11.50 8.66
C THR A 24 -5.33 -12.62 7.71
N PRO A 25 -5.04 -12.55 6.40
CA PRO A 25 -5.44 -13.54 5.40
C PRO A 25 -5.02 -14.97 5.74
N SER A 26 -3.95 -15.18 6.50
CA SER A 26 -3.49 -16.52 6.89
C SER A 26 -4.47 -17.25 7.81
N THR A 27 -5.28 -16.50 8.58
CA THR A 27 -6.23 -17.04 9.56
C THR A 27 -7.69 -16.74 9.22
N ASP A 28 -7.96 -15.74 8.38
CA ASP A 28 -9.30 -15.35 7.94
C ASP A 28 -9.52 -15.64 6.44
N SER A 29 -9.38 -16.92 6.08
CA SER A 29 -9.55 -17.41 4.70
C SER A 29 -10.97 -17.25 4.10
N THR A 30 -11.93 -16.74 4.88
CA THR A 30 -13.33 -16.58 4.46
C THR A 30 -13.76 -15.13 4.26
N ALA A 31 -12.85 -14.17 4.48
CA ALA A 31 -13.13 -12.76 4.24
C ALA A 31 -13.52 -12.52 2.77
N PRO A 32 -14.37 -11.51 2.49
CA PRO A 32 -14.72 -11.15 1.12
C PRO A 32 -13.48 -10.78 0.29
N GLU A 33 -13.48 -11.14 -0.99
CA GLU A 33 -12.41 -10.72 -1.90
C GLU A 33 -12.63 -9.30 -2.43
N VAL A 34 -11.54 -8.55 -2.56
CA VAL A 34 -11.43 -7.30 -3.31
C VAL A 34 -10.30 -7.41 -4.33
N TYR A 35 -10.41 -6.69 -5.44
CA TYR A 35 -9.38 -6.72 -6.48
C TYR A 35 -8.47 -5.53 -6.34
N VAL A 36 -7.20 -5.79 -6.04
CA VAL A 36 -6.13 -4.79 -5.96
C VAL A 36 -5.30 -4.89 -7.23
N THR A 37 -4.92 -3.74 -7.78
CA THR A 37 -4.03 -3.70 -8.95
C THR A 37 -2.72 -3.03 -8.59
N LEU A 38 -1.59 -3.71 -8.81
CA LEU A 38 -0.25 -3.17 -8.70
C LEU A 38 0.37 -3.04 -10.09
N ALA A 39 0.93 -1.87 -10.40
CA ALA A 39 1.70 -1.62 -11.59
C ALA A 39 3.13 -1.19 -11.23
N ALA A 40 4.12 -1.69 -11.96
CA ALA A 40 5.50 -1.24 -11.86
C ALA A 40 5.90 -0.48 -13.13
N GLY A 41 6.10 0.83 -12.99
CA GLY A 41 6.36 1.74 -14.10
C GLY A 41 5.06 2.35 -14.60
N GLY A 42 5.08 3.67 -14.79
CA GLY A 42 3.97 4.40 -15.41
C GLY A 42 3.78 4.01 -16.88
N ALA A 43 3.28 4.92 -17.72
CA ALA A 43 2.94 4.67 -19.13
C ALA A 43 4.07 4.14 -20.06
N ASN A 44 5.29 3.94 -19.56
CA ASN A 44 6.39 3.33 -20.30
C ASN A 44 6.86 2.04 -19.60
N ASP A 45 6.58 0.92 -20.26
CA ASP A 45 6.95 -0.48 -19.97
C ASP A 45 8.48 -0.67 -19.94
N GLY A 46 9.16 -0.08 -18.95
CA GLY A 46 10.62 0.05 -18.85
C GLY A 46 11.41 -1.26 -18.76
N GLY A 47 10.78 -2.43 -18.96
CA GLY A 47 11.43 -3.74 -18.83
C GLY A 47 11.46 -4.28 -17.40
N VAL A 48 10.57 -3.77 -16.54
CA VAL A 48 10.41 -4.24 -15.16
C VAL A 48 9.53 -5.48 -15.14
N HIS A 49 9.89 -6.47 -14.32
CA HIS A 49 9.10 -7.69 -14.16
C HIS A 49 8.63 -7.84 -12.72
N LEU A 50 7.32 -7.70 -12.52
CA LEU A 50 6.68 -8.01 -11.25
C LEU A 50 6.52 -9.52 -11.08
N THR A 51 6.97 -10.03 -9.96
CA THR A 51 6.81 -11.44 -9.56
C THR A 51 6.42 -11.52 -8.08
N ASN A 52 5.98 -12.71 -7.66
CA ASN A 52 5.63 -13.00 -6.26
C ASN A 52 4.66 -12.00 -5.60
N VAL A 53 3.73 -11.42 -6.38
CA VAL A 53 2.72 -10.53 -5.85
C VAL A 53 1.71 -11.35 -5.03
N THR A 54 1.74 -11.19 -3.71
CA THR A 54 0.92 -11.97 -2.76
C THR A 54 0.49 -11.12 -1.57
N GLN A 55 -0.64 -11.49 -0.97
CA GLN A 55 -1.09 -10.91 0.29
C GLN A 55 -0.43 -11.64 1.49
N GLU A 56 0.06 -10.88 2.46
CA GLU A 56 0.61 -11.36 3.73
C GLU A 56 -0.16 -10.73 4.91
N ASP A 57 -0.08 -11.36 6.09
CA ASP A 57 -0.62 -10.77 7.31
C ASP A 57 0.05 -9.42 7.61
N ALA A 58 -0.73 -8.51 8.18
CA ALA A 58 -0.19 -7.30 8.78
C ALA A 58 0.77 -7.67 9.93
N PRO A 59 1.83 -6.88 10.20
CA PRO A 59 2.72 -7.15 11.33
C PRO A 59 1.99 -7.23 12.67
N GLU A 60 2.37 -8.18 13.54
CA GLU A 60 1.69 -8.40 14.83
C GLU A 60 1.81 -7.19 15.79
N ASP A 61 2.88 -6.40 15.66
CA ASP A 61 3.23 -5.31 16.59
C ASP A 61 2.54 -3.96 16.30
N LEU A 62 1.49 -3.94 15.46
CA LEU A 62 0.75 -2.70 15.14
C LEU A 62 0.04 -2.08 16.36
N ALA A 63 -0.37 -2.89 17.34
CA ALA A 63 -1.21 -2.43 18.45
C ALA A 63 -0.48 -1.55 19.48
N ASP A 64 0.85 -1.62 19.54
CA ASP A 64 1.65 -0.92 20.54
C ASP A 64 2.19 0.44 20.04
N ASP A 65 2.09 0.72 18.73
CA ASP A 65 2.47 2.01 18.14
C ASP A 65 1.22 2.84 17.81
N PRO A 66 0.95 3.97 18.50
CA PRO A 66 -0.20 4.82 18.20
C PRO A 66 -0.14 5.52 16.83
N LEU A 67 1.01 5.43 16.14
CA LEU A 67 1.22 5.91 14.78
C LEU A 67 1.20 4.76 13.76
N ALA A 68 0.97 3.51 14.19
CA ALA A 68 0.80 2.39 13.28
C ALA A 68 -0.43 2.60 12.38
N PRO A 69 -0.31 2.32 11.07
CA PRO A 69 -1.45 2.30 10.17
C PRO A 69 -2.37 1.13 10.49
N ASP A 70 -3.68 1.37 10.35
CA ASP A 70 -4.62 0.28 10.12
C ASP A 70 -4.39 -0.26 8.71
N LEU A 71 -4.09 -1.56 8.58
CA LEU A 71 -3.72 -2.23 7.33
C LEU A 71 -4.84 -3.22 6.96
N PRO A 72 -5.96 -2.75 6.38
CA PRO A 72 -7.17 -3.55 6.18
C PRO A 72 -6.97 -4.75 5.25
N LEU A 73 -5.92 -4.73 4.41
CA LEU A 73 -5.56 -5.83 3.51
C LEU A 73 -4.24 -6.50 3.90
N GLY A 74 -3.70 -6.20 5.09
CA GLY A 74 -2.38 -6.67 5.49
C GLY A 74 -1.26 -6.08 4.63
N PHE A 75 -0.21 -6.87 4.42
CA PHE A 75 0.87 -6.51 3.51
C PHE A 75 0.66 -7.08 2.11
N ILE A 76 1.16 -6.35 1.13
CA ILE A 76 1.42 -6.79 -0.23
C ILE A 76 2.91 -7.13 -0.26
N ARG A 77 3.24 -8.39 -0.50
CA ARG A 77 4.60 -8.80 -0.87
C ARG A 77 4.71 -8.81 -2.39
N PHE A 78 5.79 -8.28 -2.92
CA PHE A 78 6.14 -8.43 -4.32
C PHE A 78 7.66 -8.34 -4.52
N THR A 79 8.12 -8.82 -5.67
CA THR A 79 9.48 -8.63 -6.16
C THR A 79 9.40 -7.93 -7.52
N ALA A 80 10.17 -6.86 -7.70
CA ALA A 80 10.30 -6.16 -8.97
C ALA A 80 11.72 -6.31 -9.52
N GLU A 81 11.89 -7.11 -10.57
CA GLU A 81 13.16 -7.24 -11.27
C GLU A 81 13.36 -6.03 -12.19
N LEU A 82 14.48 -5.33 -12.04
CA LEU A 82 14.78 -4.09 -12.74
C LEU A 82 15.66 -4.33 -13.96
N PRO A 83 15.51 -3.51 -15.03
CA PRO A 83 16.46 -3.50 -16.13
C PRO A 83 17.84 -2.97 -15.67
N PRO A 84 18.93 -3.30 -16.39
CA PRO A 84 20.26 -2.79 -16.06
C PRO A 84 20.30 -1.26 -15.96
N GLU A 85 21.08 -0.75 -15.01
CA GLU A 85 21.31 0.69 -14.76
C GLU A 85 20.09 1.46 -14.21
N VAL A 86 18.97 0.78 -13.94
CA VAL A 86 17.83 1.35 -13.20
C VAL A 86 17.93 0.92 -11.74
N ASP A 87 18.00 1.90 -10.86
CA ASP A 87 18.04 1.70 -9.41
C ASP A 87 16.80 2.28 -8.71
N ASN A 88 15.95 3.04 -9.39
CA ASN A 88 14.72 3.60 -8.85
C ASN A 88 13.53 3.13 -9.68
N GLN A 89 12.48 2.68 -9.00
CA GLN A 89 11.27 2.18 -9.63
C GLN A 89 10.02 2.82 -9.05
N ASP A 90 9.20 3.36 -9.94
CA ASP A 90 7.87 3.88 -9.62
C ASP A 90 6.83 2.76 -9.63
N PHE A 91 5.90 2.81 -8.69
CA PHE A 91 4.78 1.90 -8.54
C PHE A 91 3.47 2.66 -8.44
N GLU A 92 2.43 2.07 -8.99
CA GLU A 92 1.06 2.55 -8.87
C GLU A 92 0.21 1.42 -8.28
N LEU A 93 -0.41 1.65 -7.12
CA LEU A 93 -1.32 0.72 -6.47
C LEU A 93 -2.73 1.29 -6.49
N PHE A 94 -3.64 0.60 -7.16
CA PHE A 94 -5.06 0.93 -7.14
C PHE A 94 -5.80 0.01 -6.17
N VAL A 95 -6.52 0.61 -5.23
CA VAL A 95 -7.38 -0.06 -4.25
C VAL A 95 -8.82 0.44 -4.41
N PRO A 96 -9.82 -0.44 -4.49
CA PRO A 96 -11.21 -0.04 -4.72
C PRO A 96 -11.77 0.80 -3.58
N ALA A 97 -12.71 1.69 -3.89
CA ALA A 97 -13.30 2.66 -2.96
C ALA A 97 -13.96 2.05 -1.70
N GLU A 98 -14.21 0.74 -1.71
CA GLU A 98 -14.75 -0.04 -0.59
C GLU A 98 -13.75 -0.17 0.57
N ILE A 99 -12.46 0.03 0.31
CA ILE A 99 -11.39 -0.06 1.30
C ILE A 99 -10.87 1.35 1.60
N GLU A 100 -11.09 1.81 2.83
CA GLU A 100 -10.64 3.12 3.29
C GLU A 100 -9.14 3.12 3.60
N ILE A 101 -8.37 3.88 2.82
CA ILE A 101 -6.91 4.01 2.97
C ILE A 101 -6.46 5.44 2.68
N ASN A 102 -5.28 5.82 3.17
CA ASN A 102 -4.67 7.12 2.90
C ASN A 102 -3.14 7.07 2.71
N GLY A 103 -2.57 5.89 2.47
CA GLY A 103 -1.14 5.75 2.26
C GLY A 103 -0.70 4.34 1.90
N TYR A 104 0.51 4.26 1.35
CA TYR A 104 1.26 3.02 1.23
C TYR A 104 2.30 3.00 2.34
N TRP A 105 2.12 2.12 3.31
CA TRP A 105 2.90 2.12 4.53
C TRP A 105 3.94 1.03 4.53
N LYS A 106 5.19 1.43 4.82
CA LYS A 106 6.28 0.50 5.11
C LYS A 106 6.75 0.66 6.54
N GLN A 107 7.03 -0.46 7.19
CA GLN A 107 7.73 -0.45 8.45
C GLN A 107 9.21 -0.14 8.20
N THR A 108 9.72 0.84 8.91
CA THR A 108 11.14 1.22 8.88
C THR A 108 11.96 0.29 9.76
N SER A 109 13.27 0.20 9.51
CA SER A 109 14.19 -0.59 10.34
C SER A 109 14.26 -0.14 11.82
N GLY A 110 13.79 1.08 12.12
CA GLY A 110 13.66 1.60 13.48
C GLY A 110 12.34 1.22 14.18
N GLY A 111 11.46 0.47 13.52
CA GLY A 111 10.16 0.05 14.04
C GLY A 111 9.02 1.04 13.82
N GLY A 112 9.31 2.25 13.31
CA GLY A 112 8.28 3.24 12.93
C GLY A 112 7.74 3.01 11.52
N TRP A 113 6.85 3.89 11.07
CA TRP A 113 6.14 3.76 9.80
C TRP A 113 6.42 4.93 8.84
N ALA A 114 6.55 4.62 7.56
CA ALA A 114 6.72 5.61 6.48
C ALA A 114 5.60 5.44 5.44
N ASN A 115 4.92 6.54 5.09
CA ASN A 115 3.95 6.57 4.01
C ASN A 115 4.64 6.95 2.70
N LEU A 116 5.02 5.96 1.89
CA LEU A 116 5.73 6.20 0.64
C LEU A 116 4.88 6.89 -0.43
N ALA A 117 3.55 6.84 -0.31
CA ALA A 117 2.64 7.57 -1.20
C ALA A 117 2.49 9.06 -0.83
N SER A 118 3.09 9.50 0.28
CA SER A 118 3.05 10.90 0.68
C SER A 118 4.05 11.76 -0.10
N ALA A 119 3.75 13.05 -0.20
CA ALA A 119 4.63 14.02 -0.85
C ALA A 119 6.02 14.13 -0.19
N GLU A 120 6.14 13.78 1.10
CA GLU A 120 7.42 13.75 1.82
C GLU A 120 8.39 12.74 1.20
N TYR A 121 7.87 11.61 0.72
CA TYR A 121 8.64 10.55 0.06
C TYR A 121 8.57 10.63 -1.46
N GLY A 122 8.08 11.75 -2.01
CA GLY A 122 7.95 11.97 -3.46
C GLY A 122 6.76 11.25 -4.11
N GLY A 123 5.94 10.58 -3.32
CA GLY A 123 4.73 9.90 -3.78
C GLY A 123 3.55 10.85 -4.01
N SER A 124 2.44 10.27 -4.46
CA SER A 124 1.16 10.97 -4.56
C SER A 124 -0.03 10.04 -4.34
N ILE A 125 -1.16 10.64 -3.98
CA ILE A 125 -2.42 9.94 -3.73
C ILE A 125 -3.50 10.59 -4.59
N VAL A 126 -4.23 9.78 -5.36
CA VAL A 126 -5.39 10.20 -6.15
C VAL A 126 -6.60 9.42 -5.66
N ILE A 127 -7.68 10.12 -5.35
CA ILE A 127 -8.93 9.53 -4.86
C ILE A 127 -10.05 9.97 -5.78
N ASP A 128 -10.85 9.01 -6.24
CA ASP A 128 -12.06 9.26 -7.01
C ASP A 128 -13.20 8.31 -6.59
N GLU A 129 -14.26 8.25 -7.39
CA GLU A 129 -15.43 7.38 -7.11
C GLU A 129 -15.16 5.88 -7.32
N HIS A 130 -14.06 5.52 -8.00
CA HIS A 130 -13.67 4.14 -8.28
C HIS A 130 -12.73 3.60 -7.19
N GLY A 131 -11.88 4.45 -6.63
CA GLY A 131 -10.98 4.05 -5.55
C GLY A 131 -9.88 5.03 -5.23
N THR A 132 -8.86 4.50 -4.60
CA THR A 132 -7.63 5.21 -4.22
C THR A 132 -6.47 4.65 -5.02
N GLN A 133 -5.80 5.51 -5.78
CA GLN A 133 -4.51 5.25 -6.40
C GLN A 133 -3.39 5.82 -5.53
N LEU A 134 -2.45 4.97 -5.15
CA LEU A 134 -1.23 5.31 -4.41
C LEU A 134 -0.03 5.18 -5.34
N ASN A 135 0.69 6.28 -5.54
CA ASN A 135 1.90 6.31 -6.35
C ASN A 135 3.11 6.48 -5.43
N PHE A 136 4.10 5.60 -5.56
CA PHE A 136 5.30 5.61 -4.71
C PHE A 136 6.52 5.09 -5.48
N THR A 137 7.71 5.45 -5.01
CA THR A 137 8.99 5.04 -5.62
C THR A 137 9.80 4.27 -4.58
N ILE A 138 10.44 3.17 -5.00
CA ILE A 138 11.42 2.43 -4.19
C ILE A 138 12.74 2.37 -4.95
N GLN A 139 13.84 2.51 -4.21
CA GLN A 139 15.20 2.39 -4.74
C GLN A 139 15.77 1.00 -4.40
N ASP A 140 16.32 0.31 -5.40
CA ASP A 140 17.11 -0.94 -5.26
C ASP A 140 18.32 -0.70 -4.35
N GLY A 141 18.43 -1.50 -3.30
CA GLY A 141 19.38 -1.33 -2.21
C GLY A 141 19.09 -0.14 -1.27
N GLY A 142 17.93 0.51 -1.41
CA GLY A 142 17.49 1.61 -0.57
C GLY A 142 16.94 1.16 0.79
N PRO A 143 16.62 2.10 1.70
CA PRO A 143 16.09 1.78 3.03
C PRO A 143 14.68 1.15 3.02
N PHE A 144 13.99 1.24 1.89
CA PHE A 144 12.66 0.68 1.67
C PHE A 144 12.69 -0.56 0.78
N ASP A 145 13.88 -0.99 0.34
CA ASP A 145 14.09 -2.29 -0.26
C ASP A 145 14.43 -3.28 0.85
N ASN A 146 13.68 -4.37 0.93
CA ASN A 146 13.67 -5.24 2.11
C ASN A 146 15.01 -5.94 2.34
N ASP A 147 15.72 -6.30 1.27
CA ASP A 147 17.03 -6.93 1.39
C ASP A 147 18.18 -5.91 1.51
N GLY A 148 17.91 -4.64 1.16
CA GLY A 148 18.84 -3.52 1.18
C GLY A 148 20.07 -3.71 0.29
N ALA A 149 20.01 -4.60 -0.71
CA ALA A 149 21.15 -4.94 -1.56
C ALA A 149 20.95 -4.42 -2.98
N VAL A 150 21.91 -3.63 -3.49
CA VAL A 150 21.91 -3.20 -4.91
C VAL A 150 22.17 -4.42 -5.81
N ASN A 151 21.11 -5.05 -6.29
CA ASN A 151 21.18 -6.34 -7.00
C ASN A 151 20.29 -6.42 -8.26
N GLY A 152 19.64 -5.30 -8.63
CA GLY A 152 18.72 -5.23 -9.75
C GLY A 152 17.32 -5.77 -9.42
N SER A 153 16.97 -5.89 -8.15
CA SER A 153 15.67 -6.38 -7.68
C SER A 153 15.23 -5.59 -6.45
N ILE A 154 13.97 -5.16 -6.45
CA ILE A 154 13.35 -4.56 -5.26
C ILE A 154 12.45 -5.62 -4.61
N ASP A 155 12.69 -5.89 -3.34
CA ASP A 155 11.83 -6.72 -2.51
C ASP A 155 10.97 -5.85 -1.59
N ASP A 156 9.66 -5.98 -1.72
CA ASP A 156 8.70 -5.26 -0.88
C ASP A 156 7.93 -6.24 0.01
N PRO A 157 7.87 -5.91 1.31
CA PRO A 157 6.60 -5.98 2.00
C PRO A 157 6.23 -4.61 2.58
N GLY A 158 5.01 -4.19 2.30
CA GLY A 158 4.36 -2.95 2.73
C GLY A 158 2.87 -3.07 2.46
N GLY A 159 2.06 -2.08 2.82
CA GLY A 159 0.61 -2.26 2.61
C GLY A 159 -0.18 -0.96 2.49
N PRO A 160 -1.30 -0.99 1.76
CA PRO A 160 -2.25 0.10 1.77
C PRO A 160 -2.90 0.18 3.15
N GLY A 161 -2.92 1.38 3.73
CA GLY A 161 -3.41 1.55 5.09
C GLY A 161 -3.85 2.96 5.41
N TYR A 162 -4.40 3.10 6.61
CA TYR A 162 -4.97 4.34 7.11
C TYR A 162 -4.36 4.71 8.46
N VAL A 163 -3.77 5.91 8.54
CA VAL A 163 -3.51 6.57 9.83
C VAL A 163 -4.47 7.75 9.95
N GLY A 164 -5.28 7.78 11.01
CA GLY A 164 -6.15 8.92 11.28
C GLY A 164 -5.33 10.18 11.57
N ASP A 165 -5.82 11.35 11.13
CA ASP A 165 -5.17 12.63 11.41
C ASP A 165 -4.86 12.76 12.92
N SER A 166 -3.69 13.28 13.30
CA SER A 166 -3.27 13.37 14.71
C SER A 166 -4.25 14.17 15.59
N ALA A 167 -5.02 15.09 15.02
CA ALA A 167 -6.12 15.78 15.72
C ALA A 167 -7.29 14.82 16.06
N THR A 168 -7.62 13.90 15.16
CA THR A 168 -8.59 12.82 15.37
C THR A 168 -8.08 11.76 16.36
N VAL A 169 -6.79 11.41 16.32
CA VAL A 169 -6.18 10.41 17.22
C VAL A 169 -6.11 10.93 18.67
N PHE A 170 -5.70 12.19 18.87
CA PHE A 170 -5.64 12.79 20.22
C PHE A 170 -7.03 12.97 20.84
N LEU A 171 -8.06 13.20 20.02
CA LEU A 171 -9.46 13.28 20.47
C LEU A 171 -10.12 11.91 20.61
N ALA A 172 -9.71 10.88 19.87
CA ALA A 172 -10.25 9.52 19.95
C ALA A 172 -9.84 8.84 21.27
N HIS A 173 -8.56 8.92 21.63
CA HIS A 173 -8.03 8.30 22.85
C HIS A 173 -8.68 8.86 24.13
N ASN A 174 -9.14 10.12 24.11
CA ASN A 174 -9.65 10.82 25.30
C ASN A 174 -11.18 10.80 25.46
N SER A 175 -11.93 10.12 24.58
CA SER A 175 -13.39 10.28 24.52
C SER A 175 -14.23 9.01 24.49
N GLY A 176 -13.62 7.83 24.31
CA GLY A 176 -14.34 6.55 24.34
C GLY A 176 -15.45 6.39 23.29
N LEU A 177 -15.50 7.26 22.27
CA LEU A 177 -16.46 7.20 21.17
C LEU A 177 -15.85 6.49 19.97
N SER A 178 -16.65 5.69 19.27
CA SER A 178 -16.22 5.10 18.00
C SER A 178 -16.12 6.16 16.90
N ILE A 179 -15.26 5.92 15.91
CA ILE A 179 -15.01 6.85 14.80
C ILE A 179 -16.29 7.14 13.97
N PHE A 180 -17.19 6.15 13.86
CA PHE A 180 -18.49 6.25 13.17
C PHE A 180 -19.47 7.21 13.83
N GLU A 181 -19.42 7.38 15.16
CA GLU A 181 -20.30 8.32 15.85
C GLU A 181 -19.88 9.79 15.62
N ARG A 182 -18.67 10.02 15.11
CA ARG A 182 -18.05 11.35 15.02
C ARG A 182 -18.07 11.98 13.64
N LEU A 183 -18.10 11.19 12.57
CA LEU A 183 -18.35 11.70 11.21
C LEU A 183 -19.75 12.33 11.06
N LYS A 184 -20.72 11.90 11.88
CA LYS A 184 -22.03 12.58 11.96
C LYS A 184 -21.99 13.95 12.63
N ALA A 185 -20.96 14.25 13.42
CA ALA A 185 -20.88 15.50 14.19
C ALA A 185 -20.20 16.65 13.42
N TYR A 186 -19.45 16.36 12.35
CA TYR A 186 -18.75 17.37 11.54
C TYR A 186 -19.41 17.63 10.17
N GLY A 187 -20.55 17.01 9.89
CA GLY A 187 -21.35 17.23 8.67
C GLY A 187 -22.56 18.15 8.84
N GLN A 188 -22.47 19.19 9.69
CA GLN A 188 -23.47 20.27 9.83
C GLN A 188 -22.77 21.63 9.92
#